data_AF-A0A7S0ZF23-F1
#
_entry.id   AF-A0A7S0ZF23-F1
#
_cell.length_a   1.000
_cell.length_b   1.000
_cell.length_c   1.000
_cell.angle_alpha   90.00
_cell.angle_beta   90.00
_cell.angle_gamma   90.00
#
_symmetry.space_group_name_H-M   'P 1'
#
loop_
_entity.id
_entity.type
_entity.pdbx_description
1 polymer ?
#
loop_
_entity_poly.entity_id
_entity_poly.type
_entity_poly.pdbx_seq_one_letter_code
_entity_poly.pdbx_strand_id
1 'polypeptide(L)'
;MEVDGGSGSLFRVERVDQLESIHLDSEFHQIFYSQLLASLPFLPSSSHPKLLVLIKSLFFLLSTARNQPTPGMIYHNLEYSSPLSIPQRILQYTFSILVSPSTLSTLLSPNHPLLTSSIYTNIHIILKLFSLINFSLFLIFGGQSNTKIQRSLLHTILNIKLKHSNPNAKRSFATELLSSALLWERFSELALFIAPTLLSIRIPIQSIFKSFLSFIFGIHTTHQTSQPP
;
A
#
# COMPACT_ATOMS: atom_id res chain seq x y z
N MET A 1 -42.87 3.47 14.89
CA MET A 1 -42.01 2.27 15.06
C MET A 1 -41.94 1.63 13.69
N GLU A 2 -40.90 1.96 12.93
CA GLU A 2 -40.66 1.39 11.61
C GLU A 2 -39.15 1.36 11.39
N VAL A 3 -38.70 0.36 10.65
CA VAL A 3 -37.52 -0.44 10.95
C VAL A 3 -36.22 0.27 10.55
N ASP A 4 -35.26 0.25 11.48
CA ASP A 4 -33.88 0.72 11.32
C ASP A 4 -33.11 -0.23 10.37
N GLY A 5 -33.25 0.03 9.07
CA GLY A 5 -32.64 -0.72 7.99
C GLY A 5 -31.18 -0.32 7.77
N GLY A 6 -30.27 -0.88 8.58
CA GLY A 6 -28.91 -1.25 8.14
C GLY A 6 -28.07 -0.22 7.38
N SER A 7 -27.97 1.02 7.86
CA SER A 7 -27.06 2.05 7.35
C SER A 7 -25.60 1.87 7.84
N GLY A 8 -25.04 0.67 7.70
CA GLY A 8 -23.72 0.32 8.28
C GLY A 8 -22.53 0.29 7.32
N SER A 9 -22.75 0.15 6.00
CA SER A 9 -21.68 -0.27 5.08
C SER A 9 -21.34 0.66 3.92
N LEU A 10 -22.11 1.73 3.68
CA LEU A 10 -21.97 2.56 2.46
C LEU A 10 -20.91 3.67 2.52
N PHE A 11 -20.26 3.89 3.68
CA PHE A 11 -19.30 4.99 3.88
C PHE A 11 -17.90 4.53 4.26
N ARG A 12 -17.62 3.22 4.12
CA ARG A 12 -16.38 2.62 4.58
C ARG A 12 -15.33 2.66 3.47
N VAL A 13 -14.27 3.44 3.68
CA VAL A 13 -13.09 3.38 2.81
C VAL A 13 -12.50 1.98 2.83
N GLU A 14 -12.47 1.34 1.66
CA GLU A 14 -11.89 0.02 1.52
C GLU A 14 -10.37 0.09 1.71
N ARG A 15 -9.84 -0.88 2.46
CA ARG A 15 -8.41 -0.92 2.79
C ARG A 15 -7.55 -1.19 1.55
N VAL A 16 -8.11 -1.94 0.62
CA VAL A 16 -7.52 -2.24 -0.69
C VAL A 16 -7.33 -0.95 -1.47
N ASP A 17 -8.35 -0.10 -1.55
CA ASP A 17 -8.27 1.20 -2.25
C ASP A 17 -7.18 2.12 -1.67
N GLN A 18 -7.01 2.13 -0.35
CA GLN A 18 -5.94 2.91 0.28
C GLN A 18 -4.55 2.41 -0.11
N LEU A 19 -4.35 1.09 -0.16
CA LEU A 19 -3.07 0.50 -0.51
C LEU A 19 -2.80 0.62 -2.02
N GLU A 20 -3.79 0.29 -2.84
CA GLU A 20 -3.74 0.40 -4.30
C GLU A 20 -3.43 1.84 -4.72
N SER A 21 -4.05 2.84 -4.08
CA SER A 21 -3.72 4.23 -4.41
C SER A 21 -2.25 4.58 -4.21
N ILE A 22 -1.55 4.02 -3.19
CA ILE A 22 -0.10 4.26 -2.96
C ILE A 22 0.71 3.62 -4.07
N HIS A 23 0.38 2.38 -4.39
CA HIS A 23 1.04 1.66 -5.45
C HIS A 23 0.86 2.38 -6.78
N LEU A 24 -0.36 2.80 -7.09
CA LEU A 24 -0.72 3.51 -8.30
C LEU A 24 -0.03 4.89 -8.40
N ASP A 25 0.15 5.60 -7.29
CA ASP A 25 1.00 6.80 -7.26
C ASP A 25 2.46 6.48 -7.61
N SER A 26 3.01 5.36 -7.12
CA SER A 26 4.37 4.95 -7.47
C SER A 26 4.52 4.57 -8.95
N GLU A 27 3.52 3.92 -9.52
CA GLU A 27 3.45 3.58 -10.95
C GLU A 27 3.34 4.84 -11.81
N PHE A 28 2.51 5.82 -11.43
CA PHE A 28 2.44 7.10 -12.14
C PHE A 28 3.79 7.80 -12.22
N HIS A 29 4.54 7.84 -11.11
CA HIS A 29 5.88 8.41 -11.13
C HIS A 29 6.82 7.64 -12.08
N GLN A 30 6.75 6.31 -12.09
CA GLN A 30 7.60 5.47 -12.94
C GLN A 30 7.25 5.61 -14.42
N ILE A 31 5.96 5.64 -14.77
CA ILE A 31 5.47 5.84 -16.13
C ILE A 31 5.87 7.23 -16.62
N PHE A 32 5.65 8.28 -15.81
CA PHE A 32 6.05 9.63 -16.20
C PHE A 32 7.57 9.72 -16.41
N TYR A 33 8.35 9.12 -15.52
CA TYR A 33 9.80 9.05 -15.64
C TYR A 33 10.26 8.29 -16.89
N SER A 34 9.65 7.15 -17.21
CA SER A 34 10.04 6.35 -18.38
C SER A 34 9.70 7.08 -19.69
N GLN A 35 8.56 7.74 -19.76
CA GLN A 35 8.18 8.58 -20.91
C GLN A 35 9.10 9.79 -21.05
N LEU A 36 9.46 10.44 -19.94
CA LEU A 36 10.36 11.57 -19.96
C LEU A 36 11.78 11.16 -20.41
N LEU A 37 12.28 10.01 -19.95
CA LEU A 37 13.55 9.46 -20.45
C LEU A 37 13.50 9.08 -21.93
N ALA A 38 12.40 8.50 -22.38
CA ALA A 38 12.22 8.18 -23.80
C ALA A 38 12.30 9.44 -24.68
N SER A 39 11.80 10.59 -24.19
CA SER A 39 11.93 11.88 -24.88
C SER A 39 13.31 12.54 -24.74
N LEU A 40 14.14 12.11 -23.78
CA LEU A 40 15.47 12.66 -23.49
C LEU A 40 16.56 11.57 -23.52
N PRO A 41 16.83 10.96 -24.69
CA PRO A 41 17.75 9.81 -24.78
C PRO A 41 19.21 10.15 -24.45
N PHE A 42 19.58 11.43 -24.45
CA PHE A 42 20.96 11.88 -24.21
C PHE A 42 21.27 12.12 -22.72
N LEU A 43 20.33 11.84 -21.82
CA LEU A 43 20.52 12.12 -20.40
C LEU A 43 21.53 11.13 -19.78
N PRO A 44 22.58 11.60 -19.07
CA PRO A 44 23.57 10.70 -18.47
C PRO A 44 22.98 9.91 -17.31
N SER A 45 23.34 8.62 -17.20
CA SER A 45 22.87 7.69 -16.15
C SER A 45 22.97 8.24 -14.72
N SER A 46 23.96 9.09 -14.44
CA SER A 46 24.17 9.75 -13.14
C SER A 46 23.06 10.75 -12.76
N SER A 47 22.28 11.23 -13.72
CA SER A 47 21.22 12.23 -13.51
C SER A 47 19.83 11.64 -13.28
N HIS A 48 19.63 10.36 -13.63
CA HIS A 48 18.39 9.61 -13.45
C HIS A 48 17.79 9.70 -12.03
N PRO A 49 18.57 9.50 -10.95
CA PRO A 49 18.00 9.58 -9.60
C PRO A 49 17.60 11.00 -9.21
N LYS A 50 18.36 12.02 -9.64
CA LYS A 50 18.02 13.43 -9.42
C LYS A 50 16.73 13.81 -10.13
N LEU A 51 16.57 13.32 -11.36
CA LEU A 51 15.37 13.49 -12.16
C LEU A 51 14.15 12.82 -11.49
N LEU A 52 14.31 11.61 -10.97
CA LEU A 52 13.24 10.92 -10.25
C LEU A 52 12.81 11.70 -8.99
N VAL A 53 13.77 12.26 -8.22
CA VAL A 53 13.45 13.15 -7.09
C VAL A 53 12.67 14.36 -7.58
N LEU A 54 13.13 15.02 -8.64
CA LEU A 54 12.47 16.20 -9.20
C LEU A 54 11.04 15.90 -9.62
N ILE A 55 10.79 14.76 -10.27
CA ILE A 55 9.44 14.32 -10.65
C ILE A 55 8.58 14.14 -9.40
N LYS A 56 9.06 13.42 -8.38
CA LYS A 56 8.33 13.26 -7.11
C LYS A 56 8.04 14.60 -6.42
N SER A 57 9.01 15.53 -6.44
CA SER A 57 8.85 16.89 -5.95
C SER A 57 7.79 17.66 -6.71
N LEU A 58 7.75 17.54 -8.04
CA LEU A 58 6.75 18.17 -8.89
C LEU A 58 5.34 17.66 -8.57
N PHE A 59 5.17 16.34 -8.49
CA PHE A 59 3.88 15.74 -8.10
C PHE A 59 3.45 16.19 -6.70
N PHE A 60 4.37 16.26 -5.74
CA PHE A 60 4.07 16.79 -4.42
C PHE A 60 3.64 18.27 -4.46
N LEU A 61 4.35 19.12 -5.21
CA LEU A 61 4.05 20.55 -5.33
C LEU A 61 2.71 20.83 -6.01
N LEU A 62 2.34 20.01 -6.99
CA LEU A 62 1.08 20.16 -7.72
C LEU A 62 -0.11 19.58 -6.97
N SER A 63 0.09 18.53 -6.17
CA SER A 63 -0.98 17.84 -5.43
C SER A 63 -0.98 18.17 -3.94
N THR A 64 -0.14 17.49 -3.15
CA THR A 64 -0.19 17.53 -1.69
C THR A 64 0.09 18.92 -1.12
N ALA A 65 1.00 19.68 -1.73
CA ALA A 65 1.31 21.05 -1.31
C ALA A 65 0.09 21.99 -1.44
N ARG A 66 -0.82 21.71 -2.38
CA ARG A 66 -2.06 22.46 -2.62
C ARG A 66 -3.29 21.88 -1.92
N ASN A 67 -3.12 20.94 -0.98
CA ASN A 67 -4.19 20.14 -0.36
C ASN A 67 -5.06 19.35 -1.35
N GLN A 68 -4.56 19.10 -2.56
CA GLN A 68 -5.27 18.27 -3.53
C GLN A 68 -4.94 16.80 -3.28
N PRO A 69 -5.89 15.87 -3.53
CA PRO A 69 -5.60 14.44 -3.50
C PRO A 69 -4.54 14.08 -4.54
N THR A 70 -3.77 13.01 -4.27
CA THR A 70 -2.80 12.50 -5.24
C THR A 70 -3.51 11.81 -6.41
N PRO A 71 -2.88 11.69 -7.59
CA PRO A 71 -3.50 11.03 -8.75
C PRO A 71 -4.07 9.64 -8.43
N GLY A 72 -3.34 8.84 -7.65
CA GLY A 72 -3.81 7.54 -7.18
C GLY A 72 -4.98 7.63 -6.21
N MET A 73 -5.04 8.65 -5.36
CA MET A 73 -6.22 8.89 -4.53
C MET A 73 -7.44 9.25 -5.37
N ILE A 74 -7.29 10.10 -6.38
CA ILE A 74 -8.36 10.49 -7.29
C ILE A 74 -8.93 9.25 -7.98
N TYR A 75 -8.06 8.37 -8.48
CA TYR A 75 -8.46 7.14 -9.18
C TYR A 75 -9.27 6.19 -8.28
N HIS A 76 -8.92 6.11 -6.99
CA HIS A 76 -9.64 5.33 -5.99
C HIS A 76 -10.74 6.11 -5.25
N ASN A 77 -11.15 7.28 -5.76
CA ASN A 77 -12.18 8.12 -5.15
C ASN A 77 -11.89 8.45 -3.66
N LEU A 78 -10.62 8.72 -3.34
CA LEU A 78 -10.13 9.07 -2.01
C LEU A 78 -9.79 10.56 -1.93
N GLU A 79 -10.06 11.17 -0.78
CA GLU A 79 -9.74 12.55 -0.48
C GLU A 79 -9.28 12.67 0.98
N TYR A 80 -8.51 13.71 1.29
CA TYR A 80 -8.20 14.05 2.67
C TYR A 80 -9.49 14.51 3.39
N SER A 81 -9.77 13.93 4.55
CA SER A 81 -10.92 14.31 5.37
C SER A 81 -10.80 15.74 5.90
N SER A 82 -9.58 16.22 6.09
CA SER A 82 -9.26 17.56 6.56
C SER A 82 -8.06 18.10 5.77
N PRO A 83 -7.98 19.41 5.51
CA PRO A 83 -6.80 19.99 4.89
C PRO A 83 -5.56 19.68 5.73
N LEU A 84 -4.47 19.29 5.08
CA LEU A 84 -3.23 18.94 5.75
C LEU A 84 -2.59 20.20 6.30
N SER A 85 -2.13 20.14 7.55
CA SER A 85 -1.30 21.20 8.13
C SER A 85 0.07 21.26 7.43
N ILE A 86 0.69 22.43 7.38
CA ILE A 86 2.04 22.63 6.81
C ILE A 86 3.06 21.60 7.34
N PRO A 87 3.18 21.33 8.67
CA PRO A 87 4.14 20.35 9.16
C PRO A 87 3.82 18.93 8.66
N GLN A 88 2.54 18.56 8.56
CA GLN A 88 2.15 17.25 8.01
C GLN A 88 2.56 17.11 6.55
N ARG A 89 2.40 18.17 5.74
CA ARG A 89 2.81 18.17 4.33
C ARG A 89 4.32 17.98 4.19
N ILE A 90 5.10 18.70 5.00
CA ILE A 90 6.57 18.59 4.98
C ILE A 90 6.99 17.17 5.38
N LEU A 91 6.43 16.61 6.46
CA LEU A 91 6.77 15.26 6.92
C LEU A 91 6.38 14.19 5.89
N GLN A 92 5.24 14.33 5.24
CA GLN A 92 4.81 13.41 4.19
C GLN A 92 5.75 13.46 2.98
N TYR A 93 6.20 14.65 2.59
CA TYR A 93 7.16 14.84 1.52
C TYR A 93 8.53 14.25 1.83
N THR A 94 9.07 14.57 3.00
CA THR A 94 10.40 14.09 3.41
C THR A 94 10.42 12.57 3.51
N PHE A 95 9.35 11.95 4.03
CA PHE A 95 9.22 10.51 4.08
C PHE A 95 9.08 9.88 2.68
N SER A 96 8.29 10.47 1.78
CA SER A 96 8.14 9.97 0.41
C SER A 96 9.47 9.95 -0.36
N ILE A 97 10.32 10.97 -0.12
CA ILE A 97 11.67 11.02 -0.68
C ILE A 97 12.59 10.04 0.03
N LEU A 98 12.58 9.97 1.36
CA LEU A 98 13.53 9.20 2.16
C LEU A 98 13.31 7.67 2.05
N VAL A 99 12.06 7.24 1.92
CA VAL A 99 11.71 5.81 1.80
C VAL A 99 12.02 5.27 0.40
N SER A 100 12.24 6.13 -0.60
CA SER A 100 12.56 5.68 -1.95
C SER A 100 13.98 5.06 -1.99
N PRO A 101 14.14 3.76 -2.30
CA PRO A 101 15.45 3.11 -2.29
C PRO A 101 16.43 3.76 -3.29
N SER A 102 15.89 4.27 -4.40
CA SER A 102 16.61 4.96 -5.46
C SER A 102 17.20 6.30 -5.04
N THR A 103 16.61 7.00 -4.07
CA THR A 103 17.11 8.31 -3.61
C THR A 103 18.13 8.11 -2.49
N LEU A 104 17.86 7.18 -1.58
CA LEU A 104 18.75 6.83 -0.48
C LEU A 104 20.11 6.32 -0.99
N SER A 105 20.10 5.45 -2.01
CA SER A 105 21.34 4.97 -2.65
C SER A 105 22.15 6.09 -3.31
N THR A 106 21.52 7.21 -3.67
CA THR A 106 22.19 8.32 -4.39
C THR A 106 22.61 9.47 -3.50
N LEU A 107 21.93 9.67 -2.37
CA LEU A 107 22.37 10.55 -1.30
C LEU A 107 23.57 9.97 -0.54
N LEU A 108 23.73 8.63 -0.51
CA LEU A 108 24.73 7.96 0.31
C LEU A 108 26.05 7.54 -0.39
N SER A 109 26.34 7.84 -1.67
CA SER A 109 27.63 7.43 -2.30
C SER A 109 28.31 8.52 -3.13
N PRO A 110 29.67 8.65 -3.17
CA PRO A 110 30.70 7.61 -3.00
C PRO A 110 32.00 8.07 -2.28
N ASN A 111 31.97 8.59 -1.05
CA ASN A 111 33.22 9.09 -0.42
C ASN A 111 33.86 8.12 0.60
N HIS A 112 33.15 7.10 1.11
CA HIS A 112 33.75 6.08 1.99
C HIS A 112 33.13 4.66 1.81
N PRO A 113 33.77 3.75 1.06
CA PRO A 113 33.17 2.47 0.64
C PRO A 113 32.84 1.49 1.77
N LEU A 114 33.46 1.59 2.94
CA LEU A 114 33.33 0.60 4.02
C LEU A 114 32.25 0.94 5.06
N LEU A 115 32.11 2.22 5.44
CA LEU A 115 31.08 2.66 6.39
C LEU A 115 29.71 2.82 5.72
N THR A 116 29.71 3.27 4.46
CA THR A 116 28.49 3.51 3.70
C THR A 116 27.68 2.24 3.47
N SER A 117 28.33 1.11 3.20
CA SER A 117 27.63 -0.15 2.94
C SER A 117 26.86 -0.63 4.17
N SER A 118 27.50 -0.62 5.35
CA SER A 118 26.88 -1.06 6.61
C SER A 118 25.75 -0.13 7.05
N ILE A 119 25.93 1.18 6.91
CA ILE A 119 24.89 2.16 7.24
C ILE A 119 23.71 2.03 6.27
N TYR A 120 23.98 1.88 4.97
CA TYR A 120 22.93 1.67 3.97
C TYR A 120 22.15 0.37 4.24
N THR A 121 22.84 -0.74 4.52
CA THR A 121 22.16 -2.00 4.85
C THR A 121 21.35 -1.87 6.12
N ASN A 122 21.86 -1.20 7.15
CA ASN A 122 21.13 -0.99 8.41
C ASN A 122 19.90 -0.12 8.20
N ILE A 123 20.02 1.01 7.49
CA ILE A 123 18.87 1.88 7.18
C ILE A 123 17.86 1.12 6.33
N HIS A 124 18.30 0.38 5.32
CA HIS A 124 17.43 -0.42 4.47
C HIS A 124 16.71 -1.53 5.26
N ILE A 125 17.41 -2.21 6.18
CA ILE A 125 16.83 -3.20 7.08
C ILE A 125 15.81 -2.54 8.01
N ILE A 126 16.12 -1.38 8.59
CA ILE A 126 15.21 -0.62 9.45
C ILE A 126 13.96 -0.19 8.68
N LEU A 127 14.11 0.32 7.45
CA LEU A 127 12.98 0.69 6.59
C LEU A 127 12.13 -0.54 6.24
N LYS A 128 12.76 -1.69 5.95
CA LYS A 128 12.03 -2.94 5.73
C LYS A 128 11.29 -3.40 6.98
N LEU A 129 11.92 -3.37 8.14
CA LEU A 129 11.30 -3.64 9.43
C LEU A 129 10.13 -2.71 9.70
N PHE A 130 10.27 -1.42 9.43
CA PHE A 130 9.20 -0.45 9.56
C PHE A 130 8.05 -0.74 8.60
N SER A 131 8.34 -1.13 7.35
CA SER A 131 7.31 -1.55 6.39
C SER A 131 6.62 -2.86 6.80
N LEU A 132 7.37 -3.79 7.42
CA LEU A 132 6.84 -5.05 7.94
C LEU A 132 5.95 -4.79 9.15
N ILE A 133 6.35 -3.90 10.06
CA ILE A 133 5.53 -3.48 11.20
C ILE A 133 4.27 -2.76 10.69
N ASN A 134 4.39 -1.88 9.70
CA ASN A 134 3.23 -1.25 9.05
C ASN A 134 2.28 -2.31 8.49
N PHE A 135 2.81 -3.31 7.78
CA PHE A 135 2.03 -4.39 7.21
C PHE A 135 1.40 -5.30 8.29
N SER A 136 2.12 -5.67 9.33
CA SER A 136 1.62 -6.47 10.44
C SER A 136 0.53 -5.74 11.23
N LEU A 137 0.73 -4.45 11.52
CA LEU A 137 -0.30 -3.62 12.15
C LEU A 137 -1.51 -3.45 11.23
N PHE A 138 -1.27 -3.32 9.92
CA PHE A 138 -2.33 -3.31 8.91
C PHE A 138 -3.12 -4.63 8.90
N LEU A 139 -2.49 -5.80 9.03
CA LEU A 139 -3.20 -7.08 9.08
C LEU A 139 -3.95 -7.30 10.40
N ILE A 140 -3.34 -6.96 11.54
CA ILE A 140 -3.91 -7.21 12.87
C ILE A 140 -5.04 -6.24 13.20
N PHE A 141 -4.78 -4.94 13.04
CA PHE A 141 -5.73 -3.88 13.41
C PHE A 141 -6.61 -3.46 12.25
N GLY A 142 -6.18 -3.70 11.01
CA GLY A 142 -6.99 -3.54 9.81
C GLY A 142 -8.00 -4.67 9.66
N GLY A 143 -8.70 -5.03 10.73
CA GLY A 143 -9.97 -5.77 10.77
C GLY A 143 -11.10 -4.94 11.39
N GLN A 144 -10.80 -4.15 12.42
CA GLN A 144 -11.80 -3.48 13.27
C GLN A 144 -12.31 -2.14 12.72
N SER A 145 -13.60 -1.92 12.93
CA SER A 145 -14.51 -1.14 12.08
C SER A 145 -14.65 0.36 12.41
N ASN A 146 -13.86 0.96 13.30
CA ASN A 146 -14.05 2.36 13.72
C ASN A 146 -12.76 3.16 13.93
N THR A 147 -11.60 2.59 13.59
CA THR A 147 -10.30 3.22 13.84
C THR A 147 -9.61 3.55 12.53
N LYS A 148 -9.41 4.86 12.32
CA LYS A 148 -8.21 5.57 11.81
C LYS A 148 -7.08 4.75 11.15
N ILE A 149 -7.36 3.81 10.27
CA ILE A 149 -6.29 3.07 9.59
C ILE A 149 -6.08 3.73 8.24
N GLN A 150 -4.88 4.24 8.10
CA GLN A 150 -4.49 5.23 7.12
C GLN A 150 -3.34 4.65 6.29
N ARG A 151 -3.22 5.11 5.03
CA ARG A 151 -2.25 4.70 3.99
C ARG A 151 -0.88 4.18 4.47
N SER A 152 -0.31 4.76 5.53
CA SER A 152 0.99 4.36 6.08
C SER A 152 1.07 4.65 7.57
N LEU A 153 2.02 4.04 8.29
CA LEU A 153 2.36 4.40 9.68
C LEU A 153 2.58 5.91 9.85
N LEU A 154 3.15 6.58 8.84
CA LEU A 154 3.30 8.02 8.86
C LEU A 154 1.95 8.72 8.97
N HIS A 155 0.96 8.29 8.17
CA HIS A 155 -0.37 8.86 8.28
C HIS A 155 -0.92 8.61 9.68
N THR A 156 -0.78 7.38 10.22
CA THR A 156 -1.24 7.02 11.57
C THR A 156 -0.64 7.93 12.65
N ILE A 157 0.66 8.19 12.60
CA ILE A 157 1.36 9.11 13.53
C ILE A 157 0.85 10.55 13.34
N LEU A 158 0.62 10.96 12.10
CA LEU A 158 0.14 12.30 11.77
C LEU A 158 -1.39 12.47 11.88
N ASN A 159 -2.13 11.42 12.22
CA ASN A 159 -3.58 11.39 12.33
C ASN A 159 -4.29 11.92 11.05
N ILE A 160 -3.77 11.59 9.86
CA ILE A 160 -4.32 12.03 8.56
C ILE A 160 -5.47 11.13 8.13
N LYS A 161 -6.71 11.61 8.22
CA LYS A 161 -7.89 10.82 7.84
C LYS A 161 -8.18 10.94 6.34
N LEU A 162 -8.57 9.83 5.73
CA LEU A 162 -9.06 9.76 4.36
C LEU A 162 -10.58 9.52 4.36
N LYS A 163 -11.28 10.17 3.43
CA LYS A 163 -12.71 9.99 3.15
C LYS A 163 -12.89 9.65 1.67
N HIS A 164 -14.00 9.05 1.30
CA HIS A 164 -14.37 9.02 -0.11
C HIS A 164 -14.77 10.41 -0.59
N SER A 165 -14.32 10.81 -1.78
CA SER A 165 -14.69 12.12 -2.34
C SER A 165 -16.16 12.12 -2.75
N ASN A 166 -16.63 11.05 -3.37
CA ASN A 166 -18.04 10.81 -3.66
C ASN A 166 -18.54 9.55 -2.92
N PRO A 167 -19.38 9.68 -1.87
CA PRO A 167 -19.88 8.53 -1.11
C PRO A 167 -20.87 7.67 -1.91
N ASN A 168 -21.49 8.23 -2.94
CA ASN A 168 -22.46 7.54 -3.79
C ASN A 168 -21.82 6.94 -5.04
N ALA A 169 -20.54 7.22 -5.31
CA ALA A 169 -19.80 6.53 -6.34
C ALA A 169 -19.50 5.11 -5.85
N LYS A 170 -20.47 4.21 -6.04
CA LYS A 170 -20.21 2.78 -5.98
C LYS A 170 -19.02 2.52 -6.91
N ARG A 171 -18.00 1.83 -6.40
CA ARG A 171 -16.89 1.30 -7.21
C ARG A 171 -17.53 0.73 -8.47
N SER A 172 -17.20 1.30 -9.63
CA SER A 172 -17.81 0.84 -10.88
C SER A 172 -17.57 -0.66 -10.94
N PHE A 173 -18.61 -1.47 -11.13
CA PHE A 173 -18.49 -2.93 -11.15
C PHE A 173 -17.31 -3.43 -12.02
N ALA A 174 -17.00 -2.68 -13.08
CA ALA A 174 -15.83 -2.88 -13.94
C ALA A 174 -14.47 -2.82 -13.20
N THR A 175 -14.26 -1.90 -12.25
CA THR A 175 -12.99 -1.78 -11.51
C THR A 175 -12.83 -2.86 -10.46
N GLU A 176 -13.92 -3.30 -9.83
CA GLU A 176 -13.92 -4.45 -8.92
C GLU A 176 -13.63 -5.76 -9.66
N LEU A 177 -14.27 -5.94 -10.82
CA LEU A 177 -14.05 -7.09 -11.67
C LEU A 177 -12.62 -7.10 -12.23
N LEU A 178 -12.11 -5.94 -12.64
CA LEU A 178 -10.73 -5.78 -13.12
C LEU A 178 -9.73 -6.11 -12.02
N SER A 179 -9.88 -5.55 -10.81
CA SER A 179 -9.00 -5.87 -9.68
C SER A 179 -9.04 -7.34 -9.32
N SER A 180 -10.23 -7.97 -9.37
CA SER A 180 -10.38 -9.39 -9.08
C SER A 180 -9.71 -10.25 -10.15
N ALA A 181 -9.86 -9.90 -11.44
CA ALA A 181 -9.23 -10.60 -12.54
C ALA A 181 -7.69 -10.52 -12.47
N LEU A 182 -7.14 -9.32 -12.20
CA LEU A 182 -5.71 -9.12 -12.00
C LEU A 182 -5.18 -9.88 -10.78
N LEU A 183 -5.95 -9.92 -9.69
CA LEU A 183 -5.60 -10.70 -8.51
C LEU A 183 -5.54 -12.19 -8.84
N TRP A 184 -6.52 -12.71 -9.58
CA TRP A 184 -6.55 -14.11 -10.01
C TRP A 184 -5.41 -14.45 -10.95
N GLU A 185 -5.04 -13.55 -11.87
CA GLU A 185 -3.88 -13.72 -12.76
C GLU A 185 -2.59 -13.85 -11.94
N ARG A 186 -2.30 -12.87 -11.07
CA ARG A 186 -1.08 -12.86 -10.25
C ARG A 186 -1.04 -14.00 -9.23
N PHE A 187 -2.19 -14.36 -8.68
CA PHE A 187 -2.31 -15.52 -7.80
C PHE A 187 -2.02 -16.82 -8.54
N SER A 188 -2.52 -16.98 -9.77
CA SER A 188 -2.29 -18.18 -10.58
C SER A 188 -0.81 -18.32 -10.99
N GLU A 189 -0.17 -17.21 -11.35
CA GLU A 189 1.27 -17.15 -11.65
C GLU A 189 2.09 -17.60 -10.42
N LEU A 190 1.78 -17.05 -9.24
CA LEU A 190 2.43 -17.44 -7.98
C LEU A 190 2.12 -18.90 -7.60
N ALA A 191 0.89 -19.37 -7.80
CA ALA A 191 0.49 -20.75 -7.54
C ALA A 191 1.25 -21.73 -8.44
N LEU A 192 1.54 -21.38 -9.70
CA LEU A 192 2.35 -22.19 -10.60
C LEU A 192 3.82 -22.26 -10.17
N PHE A 193 4.36 -21.23 -9.53
CA PHE A 193 5.71 -21.26 -8.95
C PHE A 193 5.77 -22.01 -7.60
N ILE A 194 4.69 -21.95 -6.81
CA ILE A 194 4.61 -22.66 -5.53
C ILE A 194 4.25 -24.13 -5.70
N ALA A 195 3.39 -24.50 -6.64
CA ALA A 195 2.92 -25.87 -6.80
C ALA A 195 4.05 -26.90 -6.94
N PRO A 196 5.12 -26.67 -7.73
CA PRO A 196 6.25 -27.59 -7.82
C PRO A 196 7.04 -27.70 -6.52
N THR A 197 7.24 -26.58 -5.82
CA THR A 197 8.02 -26.56 -4.56
C THR A 197 7.25 -27.20 -3.41
N LEU A 198 5.93 -27.00 -3.38
CA LEU A 198 5.04 -27.58 -2.38
C LEU A 198 4.86 -29.09 -2.57
N LEU A 199 4.81 -29.57 -3.82
CA LEU A 199 4.76 -31.01 -4.12
C LEU A 199 6.09 -31.72 -3.77
N SER A 200 7.21 -31.01 -3.87
CA SER A 200 8.52 -31.53 -3.48
C SER A 200 8.72 -31.60 -1.97
N ILE A 201 7.93 -30.89 -1.17
CA ILE A 201 8.02 -30.84 0.29
C ILE A 201 6.98 -31.80 0.87
N ARG A 202 7.44 -32.79 1.64
CA ARG A 202 6.63 -33.84 2.30
C ARG A 202 5.81 -33.32 3.50
N ILE A 203 5.26 -32.11 3.42
CA ILE A 203 4.42 -31.53 4.48
C ILE A 203 2.96 -31.94 4.25
N PRO A 204 2.18 -32.25 5.29
CA PRO A 204 0.75 -32.46 5.17
C PRO A 204 0.04 -31.13 4.87
N ILE A 205 -0.04 -30.78 3.59
CA ILE A 205 -0.68 -29.57 3.04
C ILE A 205 -2.09 -29.35 3.60
N GLN A 206 -2.81 -30.44 3.90
CA GLN A 206 -4.14 -30.41 4.49
C GLN A 206 -4.20 -29.68 5.84
N SER A 207 -3.16 -29.79 6.67
CA SER A 207 -3.14 -29.15 8.00
C SER A 207 -2.90 -27.65 7.89
N ILE A 208 -1.92 -27.23 7.06
CA ILE A 208 -1.60 -25.81 6.83
C ILE A 208 -2.74 -25.11 6.12
N PHE A 209 -3.33 -25.72 5.09
CA PHE A 209 -4.45 -25.15 4.36
C PHE A 209 -5.69 -25.01 5.24
N LYS A 210 -5.96 -25.99 6.11
CA LYS A 210 -7.06 -25.93 7.09
C LYS A 210 -6.82 -24.85 8.15
N SER A 211 -5.60 -24.71 8.67
CA SER A 211 -5.23 -23.60 9.56
C SER A 211 -5.34 -22.24 8.88
N PHE A 212 -4.85 -22.11 7.64
CA PHE A 212 -4.93 -20.87 6.87
C PHE A 212 -6.37 -20.48 6.53
N LEU A 213 -7.20 -21.43 6.09
CA LEU A 213 -8.62 -21.20 5.87
C LEU A 213 -9.35 -20.84 7.16
N SER A 214 -9.05 -21.51 8.28
CA SER A 214 -9.65 -21.17 9.58
C SER A 214 -9.28 -19.76 10.04
N PHE A 215 -8.05 -19.32 9.75
CA PHE A 215 -7.53 -18.00 10.07
C PHE A 215 -8.14 -16.90 9.18
N ILE A 216 -8.26 -17.16 7.87
CA ILE A 216 -8.82 -16.20 6.89
C ILE A 216 -10.34 -16.07 7.04
N PHE A 217 -11.06 -17.18 7.23
CA PHE A 217 -12.53 -17.20 7.25
C PHE A 217 -13.14 -17.19 8.66
N GLY A 218 -12.33 -17.24 9.72
CA GLY A 218 -12.82 -17.13 11.10
C GLY A 218 -13.87 -18.18 11.49
N ILE A 219 -13.85 -19.37 10.86
CA ILE A 219 -14.79 -20.44 11.18
C ILE A 219 -14.30 -21.13 12.44
N HIS A 220 -14.72 -20.65 13.61
CA HIS A 220 -14.74 -21.45 14.82
C HIS A 220 -15.73 -22.61 14.60
N THR A 221 -15.22 -23.80 14.28
CA THR A 221 -16.03 -25.01 14.42
C THR A 221 -16.20 -25.30 15.91
N THR A 222 -17.21 -24.70 16.53
CA THR A 222 -17.73 -25.13 17.82
C THR A 222 -18.40 -26.47 17.61
N HIS A 223 -17.72 -27.56 17.97
CA HIS A 223 -18.39 -28.85 18.15
C HIS A 223 -19.35 -28.73 19.34
N GLN A 224 -20.63 -28.51 19.06
CA GLN A 224 -21.71 -28.82 19.99
C GLN A 224 -21.89 -30.34 19.99
N THR A 225 -21.46 -31.01 21.06
CA THR A 225 -21.95 -32.34 21.41
C THR A 225 -23.29 -32.18 22.12
N SER A 226 -24.39 -32.16 21.36
CA SER A 226 -25.73 -32.43 21.87
C SER A 226 -26.00 -33.93 21.74
N GLN A 227 -26.04 -34.64 22.87
CA GLN A 227 -26.72 -35.93 22.96
C GLN A 227 -28.24 -35.68 23.05
N PRO A 228 -29.06 -36.44 22.31
CA PRO A 228 -30.47 -36.61 22.64
C PRO A 228 -30.79 -38.10 22.93
N PRO A 229 -32.01 -38.36 23.37
CA PRO A 229 -32.44 -38.52 24.76
C PRO A 229 -32.06 -39.87 25.39
#